data_AF-A0A0D5CJ55-F1
#
_entry.id   AF-A0A0D5CJ55-F1
#
_cell.length_a   1.000
_cell.length_b   1.000
_cell.length_c   1.000
_cell.angle_alpha   90.00
_cell.angle_beta   90.00
_cell.angle_gamma   90.00
#
_symmetry.space_group_name_H-M   'P 1'
#
loop_
_entity.id
_entity.type
_entity.pdbx_description
1 polymer ?
#
loop_
_entity_poly.entity_id
_entity_poly.type
_entity_poly.pdbx_seq_one_letter_code
_entity_poly.pdbx_strand_id
1 'polypeptide(L)'
;MLLRHPVLGTATALYLGLVAWITLSPEPYDRRIDGYLFRALRALHRHDGTSWITYSAVEGAANVAMFLPVGMFLVLLLGRSRWWLAIALGVGLSALIETAQMFLPTRVSDVRDLLHNGLGALLGVVLVLILTARSENARRRGLRRRPLPVATGPQRLVGTRR
;
A
#
# COMPACT_ATOMS: atom_id res chain seq x y z
N MET A 1 -10.64 -12.63 9.66
CA MET A 1 -10.76 -11.23 9.21
C MET A 1 -11.16 -11.13 7.73
N LEU A 2 -10.58 -11.93 6.82
CA LEU A 2 -10.99 -12.03 5.40
C LEU A 2 -12.50 -12.21 5.17
N LEU A 3 -13.17 -13.00 6.00
CA LEU A 3 -14.62 -13.24 5.92
C LEU A 3 -15.51 -12.01 6.22
N ARG A 4 -14.97 -10.95 6.83
CA ARG A 4 -15.75 -9.74 7.16
C ARG A 4 -15.73 -8.69 6.06
N HIS A 5 -14.76 -8.76 5.14
CA HIS A 5 -14.60 -7.83 4.02
C HIS A 5 -14.16 -8.59 2.75
N PRO A 6 -15.06 -9.38 2.14
CA PRO A 6 -14.72 -10.25 1.00
C PRO A 6 -14.15 -9.46 -0.18
N VAL A 7 -14.71 -8.27 -0.46
CA VAL A 7 -14.23 -7.39 -1.54
C VAL A 7 -12.77 -6.98 -1.35
N LEU A 8 -12.37 -6.59 -0.13
CA LEU A 8 -10.97 -6.22 0.14
C LEU A 8 -10.05 -7.43 0.01
N GLY A 9 -10.47 -8.58 0.51
CA GLY A 9 -9.72 -9.83 0.37
C GLY A 9 -9.49 -10.22 -1.08
N THR A 10 -10.55 -10.18 -1.90
CA THR A 10 -10.50 -10.45 -3.34
C THR A 10 -9.62 -9.42 -4.06
N ALA A 11 -9.78 -8.13 -3.80
CA ALA A 11 -8.95 -7.08 -4.40
C ALA A 11 -7.47 -7.26 -4.05
N THR A 12 -7.18 -7.61 -2.78
CA THR A 12 -5.82 -7.91 -2.33
C THR A 12 -5.25 -9.11 -3.10
N ALA A 13 -5.99 -10.21 -3.19
CA ALA A 13 -5.54 -11.41 -3.89
C ALA A 13 -5.31 -11.16 -5.39
N LEU A 14 -6.23 -10.44 -6.06
CA LEU A 14 -6.09 -10.06 -7.46
C LEU A 14 -4.85 -9.17 -7.68
N TYR A 15 -4.63 -8.19 -6.80
CA TYR A 15 -3.48 -7.32 -6.90
C TYR A 15 -2.16 -8.05 -6.65
N LEU A 16 -2.11 -8.93 -5.63
CA LEU A 16 -0.94 -9.77 -5.39
C LEU A 16 -0.66 -10.72 -6.56
N GLY A 17 -1.71 -11.26 -7.19
CA GLY A 17 -1.58 -12.05 -8.41
C GLY A 17 -1.02 -11.23 -9.58
N LEU A 18 -1.47 -9.99 -9.75
CA LEU A 18 -0.92 -9.05 -10.74
C LEU A 18 0.55 -8.74 -10.48
N VAL A 19 0.93 -8.46 -9.23
CA VAL A 19 2.33 -8.22 -8.85
C VAL A 19 3.19 -9.45 -9.15
N ALA A 20 2.75 -10.63 -8.74
CA ALA A 20 3.44 -11.89 -9.02
C ALA A 20 3.57 -12.14 -10.52
N TRP A 21 2.53 -11.86 -11.31
CA TRP A 21 2.58 -11.95 -12.76
C TRP A 21 3.64 -11.01 -13.35
N ILE A 22 3.66 -9.74 -12.94
CA ILE A 22 4.63 -8.75 -13.43
C ILE A 22 6.07 -9.13 -13.05
N THR A 23 6.31 -9.59 -11.82
CA THR A 23 7.67 -9.84 -11.31
C THR A 23 8.24 -11.19 -11.72
N LEU A 24 7.40 -12.21 -11.86
CA LEU A 24 7.80 -13.58 -12.22
C LEU A 24 7.66 -13.88 -13.71
N SER A 25 7.12 -12.97 -14.51
CA SER A 25 7.16 -13.11 -15.97
C SER A 25 8.61 -13.07 -16.49
N PRO A 26 9.01 -13.99 -17.39
CA PRO A 26 10.40 -14.07 -17.90
C PRO A 26 10.88 -12.82 -18.65
N GLU A 27 9.98 -12.07 -19.28
CA GLU A 27 10.24 -10.78 -19.91
C GLU A 27 9.12 -9.79 -19.52
N PRO A 28 9.32 -8.91 -18.53
CA PRO A 28 8.30 -7.94 -18.14
C PRO A 28 8.23 -6.75 -19.11
N TYR A 29 9.35 -6.46 -19.78
CA TYR A 29 9.52 -5.36 -20.71
C TYR A 29 9.98 -5.96 -22.04
N ASP A 30 9.18 -5.79 -23.08
CA ASP A 30 9.58 -6.14 -24.43
C ASP A 30 10.78 -5.26 -24.83
N ARG A 31 11.76 -5.78 -25.60
CA ARG A 31 13.01 -5.07 -25.97
C ARG A 31 12.76 -3.67 -26.56
N ARG A 32 11.55 -3.46 -27.11
CA ARG A 32 11.07 -2.17 -27.62
C ARG A 32 10.86 -1.13 -26.52
N ILE A 33 10.25 -1.50 -25.39
CA ILE A 33 9.96 -0.58 -24.29
C ILE A 33 11.26 -0.14 -23.61
N ASP A 34 12.20 -1.06 -23.42
CA ASP A 34 13.56 -0.74 -22.96
C ASP A 34 14.25 0.23 -23.92
N GLY A 35 14.08 0.04 -25.23
CA GLY A 35 14.61 0.94 -26.25
C GLY A 35 14.03 2.36 -26.15
N TYR A 36 12.73 2.52 -25.90
CA TYR A 36 12.11 3.84 -25.73
C TYR A 36 12.52 4.51 -24.42
N LEU A 37 12.50 3.77 -23.31
CA LEU A 37 12.91 4.28 -22.00
C LEU A 37 14.38 4.71 -22.04
N PHE A 38 15.26 3.90 -22.61
CA PHE A 38 16.68 4.22 -22.73
C PHE A 38 16.93 5.46 -23.61
N ARG A 39 16.16 5.64 -24.70
CA ARG A 39 16.24 6.85 -25.54
C ARG A 39 15.77 8.10 -24.77
N ALA A 40 14.68 7.99 -24.03
CA ALA A 40 14.15 9.09 -23.21
C ALA A 40 15.12 9.46 -22.08
N LEU A 41 15.66 8.48 -21.36
CA LEU A 41 16.66 8.68 -20.32
C LEU A 41 17.92 9.32 -20.87
N ARG A 42 18.43 8.86 -22.02
CA ARG A 42 19.58 9.47 -22.69
C ARG A 42 19.32 10.92 -23.09
N ALA A 43 18.10 11.28 -23.47
CA ALA A 43 17.75 12.68 -23.75
C ALA A 43 17.75 13.53 -22.48
N LEU A 44 17.18 13.02 -21.38
CA LEU A 44 17.20 13.65 -20.06
C LEU A 44 18.62 13.79 -19.50
N HIS A 45 19.48 12.81 -19.73
CA HIS A 45 20.85 12.79 -19.21
C HIS A 45 21.75 13.85 -19.84
N ARG A 46 21.33 14.46 -20.97
CA ARG A 46 22.07 15.57 -21.61
C ARG A 46 21.91 16.90 -20.88
N HIS A 47 21.10 16.94 -19.82
CA HIS A 47 20.95 18.12 -18.98
C HIS A 47 21.43 17.79 -17.57
N ASP A 48 22.38 18.60 -17.06
CA ASP A 48 23.04 18.36 -15.77
C ASP A 48 22.04 18.23 -14.62
N GLY A 49 20.92 18.96 -14.67
CA GLY A 49 19.85 18.91 -13.66
C GLY A 49 19.00 17.63 -13.65
N THR A 50 19.05 16.80 -14.69
CA THR A 50 18.28 15.55 -14.82
C THR A 50 19.16 14.31 -14.99
N SER A 51 20.48 14.46 -14.84
CA SER A 51 21.46 13.37 -14.84
C SER A 51 21.22 12.33 -13.73
N TRP A 52 20.54 12.69 -12.64
CA TRP A 52 20.20 11.74 -11.58
C TRP A 52 19.07 10.75 -11.98
N ILE A 53 18.31 11.04 -13.04
CA ILE A 53 17.26 10.17 -13.56
C ILE A 53 17.92 9.09 -14.43
N THR A 54 18.38 8.04 -13.75
CA THR A 54 18.96 6.84 -14.35
C THR A 54 17.91 5.76 -14.53
N TYR A 55 18.23 4.73 -15.32
CA TYR A 55 17.38 3.55 -15.47
C TYR A 55 17.08 2.91 -14.11
N SER A 56 18.11 2.72 -13.28
CA SER A 56 17.96 2.17 -11.92
C SER A 56 17.10 3.02 -11.00
N ALA A 57 17.10 4.35 -11.15
CA ALA A 57 16.23 5.23 -10.36
C ALA A 57 14.76 5.07 -10.76
N VAL A 58 14.48 4.95 -12.07
CA VAL A 58 13.12 4.71 -12.57
C VAL A 58 12.62 3.33 -12.15
N GLU A 59 13.45 2.30 -12.27
CA GLU A 59 13.16 0.94 -11.84
C GLU A 59 12.86 0.88 -10.32
N GLY A 60 13.73 1.49 -9.51
CA GLY A 60 13.52 1.60 -8.07
C GLY A 60 12.22 2.32 -7.71
N ALA A 61 11.90 3.43 -8.40
CA ALA A 61 10.65 4.16 -8.19
C ALA A 61 9.42 3.33 -8.60
N ALA A 62 9.50 2.56 -9.69
CA ALA A 62 8.44 1.66 -10.12
C ALA A 62 8.20 0.54 -9.09
N ASN A 63 9.26 -0.02 -8.54
CA ASN A 63 9.20 -1.03 -7.47
C ASN A 63 8.53 -0.48 -6.19
N VAL A 64 8.94 0.71 -5.75
CA VAL A 64 8.27 1.42 -4.63
C VAL A 64 6.79 1.64 -4.92
N ALA A 65 6.46 2.13 -6.12
CA ALA A 65 5.08 2.42 -6.51
C ALA A 65 4.21 1.15 -6.58
N MET A 66 4.77 0.03 -7.05
CA MET A 66 4.09 -1.26 -7.12
C MET A 66 3.82 -1.86 -5.74
N PHE A 67 4.75 -1.72 -4.78
CA PHE A 67 4.59 -2.24 -3.42
C PHE A 67 3.79 -1.32 -2.48
N LEU A 68 3.60 -0.05 -2.84
CA LEU A 68 2.79 0.88 -2.07
C LEU A 68 1.35 0.37 -1.86
N PRO A 69 0.60 -0.06 -2.90
CA PRO A 69 -0.71 -0.67 -2.70
C PRO A 69 -0.66 -2.00 -1.93
N VAL A 70 0.41 -2.79 -2.04
CA VAL A 70 0.59 -4.01 -1.23
C VAL A 70 0.56 -3.66 0.26
N GLY A 71 1.36 -2.68 0.68
CA GLY A 71 1.38 -2.20 2.07
C GLY A 71 0.01 -1.69 2.54
N MET A 72 -0.68 -0.94 1.68
CA MET A 72 -2.03 -0.44 1.97
C MET A 72 -3.04 -1.57 2.20
N PHE A 73 -3.09 -2.55 1.29
CA PHE A 73 -4.02 -3.67 1.41
C PHE A 73 -3.74 -4.54 2.63
N LEU A 74 -2.47 -4.83 2.89
CA LEU A 74 -2.08 -5.65 4.04
C LEU A 74 -2.48 -5.01 5.37
N VAL A 75 -2.24 -3.70 5.58
CA VAL A 75 -2.65 -3.05 6.83
C VAL A 75 -4.16 -2.89 6.95
N LEU A 76 -4.88 -2.68 5.84
CA LEU A 76 -6.34 -2.66 5.83
C LEU A 76 -6.93 -4.03 6.19
N LEU A 77 -6.30 -5.11 5.75
CA LEU A 77 -6.76 -6.48 6.00
C LEU A 77 -6.42 -6.98 7.41
N LEU A 78 -5.22 -6.67 7.91
CA LEU A 78 -4.73 -7.09 9.23
C LEU A 78 -5.20 -6.18 10.36
N GLY A 79 -5.60 -4.95 10.02
CA GLY A 79 -5.97 -3.90 10.95
C GLY A 79 -4.76 -3.07 11.41
N ARG A 80 -5.05 -1.81 11.77
CA ARG A 80 -4.05 -0.79 12.11
C ARG A 80 -3.11 -1.17 13.26
N SER A 81 -3.56 -1.95 14.23
CA SER A 81 -2.74 -2.39 15.37
C SER A 81 -1.60 -3.33 14.95
N ARG A 82 -1.71 -3.95 13.78
CA ARG A 82 -0.74 -4.90 13.22
C ARG A 82 0.01 -4.31 12.01
N TRP A 83 0.19 -2.99 11.99
CA TRP A 83 0.90 -2.30 10.91
C TRP A 83 2.31 -2.85 10.68
N TRP A 84 3.01 -3.22 11.74
CA TRP A 84 4.35 -3.82 11.66
C TRP A 84 4.32 -5.18 10.95
N LEU A 85 3.27 -5.98 11.14
CA LEU A 85 3.09 -7.25 10.47
C LEU A 85 2.79 -7.05 8.98
N ALA A 86 2.04 -6.00 8.61
CA ALA A 86 1.83 -5.65 7.22
C ALA A 86 3.14 -5.31 6.49
N ILE A 87 4.04 -4.56 7.15
CA ILE A 87 5.38 -4.27 6.61
C ILE A 87 6.20 -5.56 6.51
N ALA A 88 6.25 -6.37 7.57
CA ALA A 88 7.00 -7.61 7.59
C ALA A 88 6.54 -8.58 6.49
N LEU A 89 5.23 -8.69 6.25
CA LEU A 89 4.68 -9.50 5.16
C LEU A 89 4.98 -8.92 3.79
N GLY A 90 4.97 -7.59 3.64
CA GLY A 90 5.40 -6.94 2.39
C GLY A 90 6.86 -7.21 2.06
N VAL A 91 7.76 -7.07 3.05
CA VAL A 91 9.19 -7.40 2.89
C VAL A 91 9.38 -8.89 2.63
N GLY A 92 8.68 -9.76 3.37
CA GLY A 92 8.74 -11.21 3.16
C GLY A 92 8.26 -11.63 1.78
N LEU A 93 7.20 -10.99 1.25
CA LEU A 93 6.74 -11.21 -0.13
C LEU A 93 7.81 -10.79 -1.14
N SER A 94 8.47 -9.65 -0.94
CA SER A 94 9.56 -9.23 -1.81
C SER A 94 10.73 -10.19 -1.78
N ALA A 95 11.13 -10.67 -0.60
CA ALA A 95 12.20 -11.66 -0.47
C ALA A 95 11.83 -12.98 -1.16
N LEU A 96 10.56 -13.41 -1.08
CA LEU A 96 10.06 -14.59 -1.79
C LEU A 96 10.14 -14.41 -3.31
N ILE A 97 9.74 -13.24 -3.82
CA ILE A 97 9.82 -12.91 -5.26
C ILE A 97 11.28 -12.94 -5.72
N GLU A 98 12.17 -12.29 -4.97
CA GLU A 98 13.61 -12.24 -5.31
C GLU A 98 14.24 -13.64 -5.31
N THR A 99 13.90 -14.47 -4.32
CA THR A 99 14.33 -15.87 -4.26
C THR A 99 13.80 -16.67 -5.45
N ALA A 100 12.54 -16.47 -5.83
CA ALA A 100 11.96 -17.13 -7.00
C ALA A 100 12.65 -16.70 -8.30
N GLN A 101 13.02 -15.42 -8.41
CA GLN A 101 13.74 -14.86 -9.56
C GLN A 101 15.13 -15.45 -9.75
N MET A 102 15.79 -15.96 -8.71
CA MET A 102 17.08 -16.68 -8.85
C MET A 102 16.98 -17.93 -9.73
N PHE A 103 15.77 -18.46 -9.93
CA PHE A 103 15.52 -19.62 -10.80
C PHE A 103 15.05 -19.22 -12.21
N LEU A 104 14.94 -17.92 -12.51
CA LEU A 104 14.59 -17.41 -13.83
C LEU A 104 15.86 -16.95 -14.59
N PRO A 105 16.20 -17.54 -15.75
CA PRO A 105 17.46 -17.28 -16.45
C PRO A 105 17.67 -15.83 -16.91
N THR A 106 16.57 -15.09 -17.07
CA THR A 106 16.55 -13.71 -17.58
C THR A 106 16.42 -12.67 -16.47
N ARG A 107 16.35 -13.08 -15.19
CA ARG A 107 16.16 -12.18 -14.06
C ARG A 107 17.44 -12.07 -13.23
N VAL A 108 17.79 -10.84 -12.89
CA VAL A 108 18.87 -10.54 -11.94
C VAL A 108 18.19 -10.21 -10.61
N SER A 109 18.43 -11.02 -9.59
CA SER A 109 18.07 -10.67 -8.22
C SER A 109 19.02 -9.59 -7.74
N ASP A 110 18.47 -8.48 -7.26
CA ASP A 110 19.22 -7.37 -6.68
C ASP A 110 18.62 -6.99 -5.33
N VAL A 111 19.47 -6.93 -4.29
CA VAL A 111 19.12 -6.49 -2.94
C VAL A 111 18.46 -5.11 -2.94
N ARG A 112 18.74 -4.29 -3.95
CA ARG A 112 18.07 -3.00 -4.16
C ARG A 112 16.55 -3.17 -4.34
N ASP A 113 16.08 -4.23 -4.99
CA ASP A 113 14.65 -4.46 -5.18
C ASP A 113 13.96 -4.74 -3.86
N LEU A 114 14.60 -5.50 -2.97
CA LEU A 114 14.10 -5.72 -1.62
C LEU A 114 13.94 -4.41 -0.84
N LEU A 115 14.88 -3.48 -0.99
CA LEU A 115 14.82 -2.16 -0.36
C LEU A 115 13.70 -1.30 -0.94
N HIS A 116 13.58 -1.22 -2.26
CA HIS A 116 12.53 -0.43 -2.94
C HIS A 116 11.13 -0.97 -2.62
N ASN A 117 10.96 -2.30 -2.69
CA ASN A 117 9.69 -2.95 -2.36
C ASN A 117 9.34 -2.79 -0.88
N GLY A 118 10.32 -2.93 0.02
CA GLY A 118 10.16 -2.67 1.44
C GLY A 118 9.76 -1.23 1.73
N LEU A 119 10.39 -0.25 1.06
CA LEU A 119 10.03 1.16 1.15
C LEU A 119 8.60 1.42 0.65
N GLY A 120 8.21 0.83 -0.48
CA GLY A 120 6.83 0.87 -0.98
C GLY A 120 5.84 0.36 0.06
N ALA A 121 6.07 -0.84 0.60
CA ALA A 121 5.21 -1.42 1.63
C ALA A 121 5.09 -0.52 2.87
N LEU A 122 6.21 0.03 3.37
CA LEU A 122 6.23 0.98 4.47
C LEU A 122 5.38 2.23 4.17
N LEU A 123 5.60 2.87 3.02
CA LEU A 123 4.88 4.08 2.62
C LEU A 123 3.38 3.82 2.49
N GLY A 124 2.99 2.69 1.92
CA GLY A 124 1.59 2.27 1.81
C GLY A 124 0.92 2.10 3.18
N VAL A 125 1.61 1.46 4.11
CA VAL A 125 1.13 1.29 5.50
C VAL A 125 0.97 2.65 6.18
N VAL A 126 2.00 3.50 6.11
CA VAL A 126 1.99 4.84 6.71
C VAL A 126 0.85 5.70 6.14
N LEU A 127 0.64 5.65 4.82
CA LEU A 127 -0.42 6.39 4.15
C LEU A 127 -1.80 6.01 4.71
N VAL A 128 -2.11 4.72 4.82
CA VAL A 128 -3.38 4.27 5.40
C VAL A 128 -3.51 4.72 6.86
N LEU A 129 -2.44 4.60 7.66
CA LEU A 129 -2.46 5.02 9.06
C LEU A 129 -2.75 6.52 9.20
N ILE A 130 -2.17 7.38 8.35
CA ILE A 130 -2.43 8.82 8.34
C ILE A 130 -3.87 9.11 7.94
N LEU A 131 -4.33 8.56 6.80
CA LEU A 131 -5.65 8.84 6.25
C LEU A 131 -6.77 8.43 7.22
N THR A 132 -6.64 7.25 7.83
CA THR A 132 -7.67 6.73 8.74
C THR A 132 -7.56 7.30 10.17
N ALA A 133 -6.42 7.87 10.57
CA ALA A 133 -6.31 8.60 11.84
C ALA A 133 -7.04 9.95 11.79
N ARG A 134 -6.99 10.62 10.63
CA ARG A 134 -7.70 11.88 10.41
C ARG A 134 -9.22 11.70 10.48
N SER A 135 -9.75 10.65 9.87
CA SER A 135 -11.19 10.35 9.89
C SER A 135 -11.72 10.01 11.29
N GLU A 136 -10.94 9.26 12.08
CA GLU A 136 -11.27 8.92 13.47
C GLU A 136 -11.35 10.19 14.34
N ASN A 137 -10.34 11.06 14.23
CA ASN A 137 -10.29 12.32 14.98
C ASN A 137 -11.44 13.28 14.59
N ALA A 138 -11.80 13.34 13.31
CA ALA A 138 -12.94 14.13 12.85
C ALA A 138 -14.28 13.61 13.41
N ARG A 139 -14.50 12.28 13.39
CA ARG A 139 -15.69 11.65 13.99
C ARG A 139 -15.78 11.91 15.50
N ARG A 140 -14.67 11.75 16.23
CA ARG A 140 -14.61 12.00 17.68
C ARG A 140 -14.94 13.45 18.04
N ARG A 141 -14.48 14.41 17.22
CA ARG A 141 -14.82 15.84 17.39
C ARG A 141 -16.31 16.12 17.14
N GLY A 142 -16.91 15.48 16.14
CA GLY A 142 -18.36 15.60 15.86
C GLY A 142 -19.22 15.04 17.00
N LEU A 143 -18.85 13.89 17.57
CA LEU A 143 -19.57 13.29 18.70
C LEU A 143 -19.48 14.13 19.98
N ARG A 144 -18.32 14.76 20.26
CA ARG A 144 -18.15 15.68 21.40
C ARG A 144 -18.96 16.98 21.28
N ARG A 145 -19.31 17.40 20.07
CA ARG A 145 -20.09 18.62 19.80
C ARG A 145 -21.60 18.41 19.83
N ARG A 146 -22.07 17.16 19.86
CA ARG A 146 -23.49 16.86 19.99
C ARG A 146 -23.94 17.25 21.42
N PRO A 147 -24.88 18.19 21.60
CA PRO A 147 -25.45 18.46 22.91
C PRO A 147 -25.97 17.15 23.48
N LEU A 148 -25.57 16.82 24.72
CA LEU A 148 -26.17 15.70 25.42
C LEU A 148 -27.69 15.92 25.42
N PRO A 149 -28.50 14.89 25.17
CA PRO A 149 -29.94 15.01 25.33
C PRO A 149 -30.16 15.56 26.73
N VAL A 150 -30.74 16.77 26.82
CA VAL A 150 -31.19 17.30 28.11
C VAL A 150 -32.10 16.23 28.66
N ALA A 151 -31.72 15.61 29.77
CA ALA A 151 -32.57 14.67 30.46
C ALA A 151 -33.83 15.45 30.82
N THR A 152 -34.88 15.33 30.01
CA THR A 152 -36.22 15.76 30.38
C THR A 152 -36.51 15.04 31.67
N GLY A 153 -36.53 15.81 32.76
CA GLY A 153 -36.64 15.32 34.12
C GLY A 153 -37.84 14.38 34.28
N PRO A 154 -37.86 13.56 35.36
CA PRO A 154 -38.89 12.57 35.57
C PRO A 154 -40.26 13.22 35.48
N GLN A 155 -41.03 12.88 34.43
CA GLN A 155 -42.43 13.23 34.36
C GLN A 155 -43.09 12.59 35.57
N ARG A 156 -43.35 13.40 36.60
CA ARG A 156 -44.22 13.01 37.70
C ARG A 156 -45.56 12.66 37.07
N LEU A 157 -45.85 11.36 36.98
CA LEU A 157 -47.19 10.85 36.78
C LEU A 157 -48.03 11.35 37.96
N VAL A 158 -48.69 12.48 37.74
CA VAL A 158 -49.70 13.02 38.64
C VAL A 158 -50.80 11.98 38.71
N GLY A 159 -50.94 11.38 39.89
CA GLY A 159 -51.96 10.39 40.15
C GLY A 159 -53.35 10.97 39.96
N THR A 160 -54.20 10.23 39.26
CA THR A 160 -55.64 10.33 39.40
C THR A 160 -56.12 9.05 40.06
N ARG A 161 -56.35 9.13 41.37
CA ARG A 161 -57.24 8.21 42.09
C ARG A 161 -58.64 8.38 41.49
N ARG A 162 -59.28 7.28 41.09
CA ARG A 162 -60.63 6.87 41.49
C ARG A 162 -60.95 5.51 40.89
#